data_AF-A0A2P9H140-F1
#
_entry.id   AF-A0A2P9H140-F1
#
_cell.length_a   1.000
_cell.length_b   1.000
_cell.length_c   1.000
_cell.angle_alpha   90.00
_cell.angle_beta   90.00
_cell.angle_gamma   90.00
#
_symmetry.space_group_name_H-M   'P 1'
#
loop_
_entity.id
_entity.type
_entity.pdbx_description
1 polymer ?
#
loop_
_entity_poly.entity_id
_entity_poly.type
_entity_poly.pdbx_seq_one_letter_code
_entity_poly.pdbx_strand_id
1 'polypeptide(L)'
;MGSLWDRLMARQGEAEVFHVRGDETGVSIYFGLGRIHGIERGSELLLLDSKRRPLGQIRVETVSDTDGVAKVNASSEARPGCLVKRIAH
;
A
#
# COMPACT_ATOMS: atom_id res chain seq x y z
N MET A 1 -10.45 15.37 -0.29
CA MET A 1 -9.35 16.31 -0.59
C MET A 1 -8.09 15.73 0.07
N GLY A 2 -7.31 14.92 -0.65
CA GLY A 2 -6.07 14.33 -0.10
C GLY A 2 -5.03 15.41 0.20
N SER A 3 -4.27 15.24 1.27
CA SER A 3 -3.32 16.23 1.77
C SER A 3 -2.18 16.46 0.78
N LEU A 4 -1.45 17.58 0.90
CA LEU A 4 -0.26 17.83 0.06
C LEU A 4 0.79 16.72 0.21
N TRP A 5 0.85 16.11 1.40
CA TRP A 5 1.72 14.98 1.73
C TRP A 5 1.35 13.72 0.94
N ASP A 6 0.07 13.40 0.80
CA ASP A 6 -0.40 12.26 -0.01
C ASP A 6 0.03 12.41 -1.48
N ARG A 7 -0.06 13.63 -2.03
CA ARG A 7 0.34 13.90 -3.43
C ARG A 7 1.85 13.82 -3.63
N LEU A 8 2.64 14.25 -2.65
CA LEU A 8 4.10 14.20 -2.71
C LEU A 8 4.63 12.77 -2.57
N MET A 9 4.00 11.95 -1.73
CA MET A 9 4.30 10.53 -1.60
C MET A 9 3.91 9.78 -2.87
N ALA A 10 2.71 10.03 -3.41
CA ALA A 10 2.24 9.39 -4.63
C ALA A 10 3.17 9.66 -5.83
N ARG A 11 3.74 10.87 -5.95
CA ARG A 11 4.76 11.21 -6.96
C ARG A 11 6.08 10.45 -6.80
N GLN A 12 6.37 9.97 -5.59
CA GLN A 12 7.54 9.13 -5.30
C GLN A 12 7.22 7.63 -5.38
N GLY A 13 5.99 7.26 -5.75
CA GLY A 13 5.52 5.88 -5.75
C GLY A 13 5.34 5.30 -4.33
N GLU A 14 5.16 6.17 -3.34
CA GLU A 14 4.92 5.81 -1.95
C GLU A 14 3.50 6.22 -1.55
N ALA A 15 2.87 5.49 -0.63
CA ALA A 15 1.66 5.94 0.02
C ALA A 15 1.52 5.37 1.42
N GLU A 16 0.76 6.04 2.25
CA GLU A 16 0.40 5.55 3.57
C GLU A 16 -0.74 4.54 3.48
N VAL A 17 -0.64 3.51 4.31
CA VAL A 17 -1.75 2.62 4.63
C VAL A 17 -2.68 3.38 5.56
N PHE A 18 -3.85 3.79 5.07
CA PHE A 18 -4.83 4.53 5.85
C PHE A 18 -5.90 3.62 6.49
N HIS A 19 -6.06 2.40 5.97
CA HIS A 19 -7.01 1.43 6.52
C HIS A 19 -6.47 0.00 6.43
N VAL A 20 -6.74 -0.79 7.46
CA VAL A 20 -6.40 -2.21 7.55
C VAL A 20 -7.62 -2.97 8.02
N ARG A 21 -7.95 -4.05 7.31
CA ARG A 21 -9.08 -4.92 7.62
C ARG A 21 -8.62 -6.37 7.64
N GLY A 22 -8.72 -7.01 8.81
CA GLY A 22 -8.58 -8.46 8.91
C GLY A 22 -9.87 -9.16 8.49
N ASP A 23 -9.74 -10.25 7.75
CA ASP A 23 -10.82 -11.16 7.40
C ASP A 23 -10.36 -12.63 7.53
N GLU A 24 -11.26 -13.57 7.29
CA GLU A 24 -11.01 -15.02 7.40
C GLU A 24 -9.91 -15.52 6.45
N THR A 25 -9.61 -14.74 5.40
CA THR A 25 -8.66 -15.07 4.34
C THR A 25 -7.33 -14.32 4.45
N GLY A 26 -7.15 -13.47 5.47
CA GLY A 26 -5.92 -12.73 5.73
C GLY A 26 -6.15 -11.30 6.18
N VAL A 27 -5.16 -10.43 5.94
CA VAL A 27 -5.25 -9.00 6.27
C VAL A 27 -5.19 -8.20 4.97
N SER A 28 -6.23 -7.41 4.74
CA SER A 28 -6.32 -6.49 3.60
C SER A 28 -5.88 -5.09 4.03
N ILE A 29 -4.96 -4.48 3.27
CA ILE A 29 -4.49 -3.12 3.50
C ILE A 29 -4.90 -2.20 2.35
N TYR A 30 -5.28 -0.98 2.70
CA TYR A 30 -5.74 0.04 1.77
C TYR A 30 -4.78 1.23 1.80
N PHE A 31 -4.37 1.68 0.62
CA PHE A 31 -3.38 2.73 0.45
C PHE A 31 -3.70 3.62 -0.75
N GLY A 32 -3.22 4.86 -0.72
CA GLY A 32 -3.49 5.90 -1.72
C GLY A 32 -2.69 5.80 -3.02
N LEU A 33 -2.45 4.59 -3.55
CA LEU A 33 -1.85 4.39 -4.87
C LEU A 33 -2.76 3.57 -5.77
N GLY A 34 -3.28 4.20 -6.82
CA GLY A 34 -4.10 3.55 -7.85
C GLY A 34 -3.45 3.57 -9.23
N ARG A 35 -4.29 3.34 -10.25
CA ARG A 35 -3.87 3.28 -11.67
C ARG A 35 -3.20 4.56 -12.16
N ILE A 36 -3.68 5.74 -11.73
CA ILE A 36 -3.07 7.01 -12.15
C ILE A 36 -1.63 7.17 -11.63
N HIS A 37 -1.27 6.39 -10.60
CA HIS A 37 0.08 6.33 -10.04
C HIS A 37 0.92 5.19 -10.63
N GLY A 38 0.38 4.45 -11.62
CA GLY A 38 1.04 3.33 -12.29
C GLY A 38 1.04 2.04 -11.47
N ILE A 39 0.02 1.85 -10.61
CA ILE A 39 -0.20 0.58 -9.91
C ILE A 39 -1.25 -0.23 -10.67
N GLU A 40 -0.99 -1.52 -10.80
CA GLU A 40 -1.90 -2.46 -11.43
C GLU A 40 -2.24 -3.62 -10.49
N ARG A 41 -3.30 -4.33 -10.80
CA ARG A 41 -3.60 -5.60 -10.12
C ARG A 41 -2.45 -6.57 -10.38
N GLY A 42 -1.94 -7.16 -9.30
CA GLY A 42 -0.82 -8.08 -9.34
C GLY A 42 0.54 -7.41 -9.21
N SER A 43 0.63 -6.08 -9.21
CA SER A 43 1.87 -5.36 -8.91
C SER A 43 2.39 -5.75 -7.53
N GLU A 44 3.72 -5.86 -7.42
CA GLU A 44 4.40 -6.08 -6.16
C GLU A 44 4.86 -4.75 -5.59
N LEU A 45 4.51 -4.51 -4.32
CA LEU A 45 4.93 -3.35 -3.56
C LEU A 45 5.70 -3.81 -2.33
N LEU A 46 6.50 -2.92 -1.78
CA LEU A 46 7.19 -3.13 -0.52
C LEU A 46 6.39 -2.48 0.60
N LEU A 47 6.03 -3.25 1.63
CA LEU A 47 5.46 -2.75 2.86
C LEU A 47 6.60 -2.30 3.78
N LEU A 48 6.50 -1.08 4.27
CA LEU A 48 7.45 -0.44 5.17
C LEU A 48 6.74 -0.07 6.48
N ASP A 49 7.46 -0.13 7.59
CA ASP A 49 6.99 0.44 8.85
C ASP A 49 7.06 1.98 8.86
N SER A 50 6.61 2.60 9.96
CA SER A 50 6.67 4.06 10.14
C SER A 50 8.09 4.64 10.15
N LYS A 51 9.12 3.79 10.32
CA LYS A 51 10.54 4.15 10.25
C LYS A 51 11.14 3.83 8.88
N ARG A 52 10.31 3.55 7.87
CA ARG A 52 10.70 3.15 6.50
C ARG A 52 11.53 1.87 6.43
N ARG A 53 11.40 0.98 7.42
CA ARG A 53 12.06 -0.33 7.42
C ARG A 53 11.19 -1.36 6.71
N PRO A 54 11.73 -2.20 5.83
CA PRO A 54 10.95 -3.19 5.11
C PRO A 54 10.38 -4.25 6.06
N LEU A 55 9.06 -4.41 6.03
CA LEU A 55 8.32 -5.47 6.71
C LEU A 55 8.11 -6.69 5.80
N GLY A 56 8.04 -6.46 4.49
CA GLY A 56 7.87 -7.53 3.50
C GLY A 56 7.35 -7.01 2.17
N GLN A 57 7.25 -7.91 1.20
CA GLN A 57 6.60 -7.62 -0.09
C GLN A 57 5.13 -7.98 -0.03
N ILE A 58 4.32 -7.20 -0.74
CA ILE A 58 2.87 -7.33 -0.79
C ILE A 58 2.42 -7.32 -2.24
N ARG A 59 1.33 -8.02 -2.54
CA ARG A 59 0.77 -8.07 -3.89
C ARG A 59 -0.56 -7.35 -3.92
N VAL A 60 -0.71 -6.43 -4.87
CA VAL A 60 -1.96 -5.70 -5.09
C VAL A 60 -3.02 -6.63 -5.64
N GLU A 61 -4.15 -6.74 -4.95
CA GLU A 61 -5.29 -7.56 -5.40
C GLU A 61 -6.32 -6.74 -6.17
N THR A 62 -6.56 -5.51 -5.72
CA THR A 62 -7.55 -4.60 -6.31
C THR A 62 -6.94 -3.21 -6.45
N VAL A 63 -7.27 -2.54 -7.55
CA VAL A 63 -6.79 -1.18 -7.81
C VAL A 63 -7.94 -0.34 -8.37
N SER A 64 -8.16 0.83 -7.78
CA SER A 64 -9.00 1.89 -8.33
C SER A 64 -8.11 2.91 -9.05
N ASP A 65 -8.70 3.99 -9.55
CA ASP A 65 -7.90 5.01 -10.23
C ASP A 65 -6.95 5.73 -9.27
N THR A 66 -7.36 5.95 -8.02
CA THR A 66 -6.60 6.69 -6.99
C THR A 66 -5.99 5.82 -5.90
N ASP A 67 -6.55 4.64 -5.65
CA ASP A 67 -6.25 3.81 -4.47
C ASP A 67 -5.99 2.35 -4.85
N GLY A 68 -5.41 1.61 -3.92
CA GLY A 68 -5.08 0.21 -4.08
C GLY A 68 -5.37 -0.58 -2.81
N VAL A 69 -5.61 -1.87 -3.01
CA VAL A 69 -5.81 -2.86 -1.95
C VAL A 69 -4.84 -4.01 -2.18
N ALA A 70 -4.09 -4.36 -1.15
CA ALA A 70 -3.21 -5.52 -1.16
C ALA A 70 -3.57 -6.46 -0.02
N LYS A 71 -3.35 -7.76 -0.23
CA LYS A 71 -3.41 -8.75 0.85
C LYS A 71 -2.03 -9.00 1.42
N VAL A 72 -2.00 -9.12 2.73
CA VAL A 72 -0.85 -9.53 3.50
C VAL A 72 -1.21 -10.72 4.38
N ASN A 73 -0.22 -11.54 4.71
CA ASN A 73 -0.41 -12.64 5.63
C ASN A 73 -0.86 -12.12 7.00
N ALA A 74 -1.67 -12.92 7.71
CA ALA A 74 -2.16 -12.56 9.05
C ALA A 74 -1.03 -12.32 10.08
N SER A 75 0.16 -12.88 9.84
CA SER A 75 1.37 -12.64 10.65
C SER A 75 2.08 -11.31 10.33
N SER A 76 1.62 -10.56 9.32
CA SER A 76 2.22 -9.29 8.93
C SER A 76 1.88 -8.20 9.94
N GLU A 77 2.87 -7.40 10.35
CA GLU A 77 2.69 -6.23 11.23
C GLU A 77 1.99 -5.03 10.56
N ALA A 78 1.17 -5.28 9.54
CA ALA A 78 0.52 -4.23 8.78
C ALA A 78 -0.50 -3.48 9.64
N ARG A 79 -0.35 -2.17 9.74
CA ARG A 79 -1.22 -1.28 10.53
C ARG A 79 -1.31 0.10 9.86
N PRO A 80 -2.34 0.90 10.17
CA PRO A 80 -2.38 2.29 9.73
C PRO A 80 -1.11 3.04 10.14
N GLY A 81 -0.58 3.88 9.25
CA GLY A 81 0.71 4.54 9.42
C GLY A 81 1.93 3.77 8.89
N CYS A 82 1.74 2.52 8.43
CA CYS A 82 2.71 1.87 7.54
C CYS A 82 2.73 2.55 6.17
N LEU A 83 3.83 2.39 5.44
CA LEU A 83 3.97 2.91 4.08
C LEU A 83 4.05 1.76 3.08
N VAL A 84 3.51 1.95 1.90
CA VAL A 84 3.76 1.09 0.74
C VAL A 84 4.64 1.83 -0.24
N LYS A 85 5.54 1.11 -0.91
CA LYS A 85 6.43 1.64 -1.92
C LYS A 85 6.44 0.77 -3.16
N ARG A 86 6.26 1.36 -4.33
CA ARG A 86 6.43 0.65 -5.59
C ARG A 86 7.87 0.20 -5.75
N ILE A 87 8.06 -1.08 -6.07
CA ILE A 87 9.36 -1.60 -6.50
C ILE A 87 9.52 -1.20 -7.97
N ALA A 88 10.42 -0.26 -8.26
CA ALA A 88 10.77 0.05 -9.64
C ALA A 88 11.68 -1.06 -10.15
N HIS A 89 11.30 -1.70 -11.25
CA HIS A 89 12.18 -2.55 -12.05
C HIS A 89 12.95 -1.69 -13.06
#